data_AF-A0A957AHV0-F1
#
_entry.id   AF-A0A957AHV0-F1
#
_cell.length_a   1.000
_cell.length_b   1.000
_cell.length_c   1.000
_cell.angle_alpha   90.00
_cell.angle_beta   90.00
_cell.angle_gamma   90.00
#
_symmetry.space_group_name_H-M   'P 1'
#
loop_
_entity.id
_entity.type
_entity.pdbx_description
1 polymer ?
#
loop_
_entity_poly.entity_id
_entity_poly.type
_entity_poly.pdbx_seq_one_letter_code
_entity_poly.pdbx_strand_id
1 'polypeptide(L)'
;MRKVFALAMLVALTVGLLAPGMAHAQSGTPGTGDFGVPVGTVVPIIGQDGTQVGTISVSSITDPFDGFDPSYAPQRGYHYAVAEVTITNSGNRPVEFYPSSLMAIDSDNFVLSPAYLSFSDPSLTQLESIDALAPGESATGLVPFEVFGSATLDRVLYSPSYDRLITVVDTRTAPVGAGTLVSIMNTTGAEVAQVTVNGITDPFEGYDSFSSPSRGNRYVMLDVTVTNTGASVLSTSPSDFYLTDAEGFVLSTSYVSREDATALPDFDWLDLNPGESQQGAIVYEVYEGIPLANVSFGDGYTTLAVVADLGGDAGVSTGSETTGAVPAATEAPAVGTEVAPALATEVPQASATGGDCDGLVEWGIDLVDRISSAGALTEQLQGVDTTTVDPAIVRELATQLRALGDDQAASNPPPAAVELNTLMTEQFYYALADAVDQIATALEEGNAAGAIAGQMSAQSVIQLFEDGGAYDQAADALTLACPAEIQQLDEQAG
;
A
#
# COMPACT_ATOMS: atom_id res chain seq x y z
N MET A 1 -4.56 20.43 -1.01
CA MET A 1 -4.63 19.85 -2.36
C MET A 1 -4.21 18.39 -2.43
N ARG A 2 -3.10 17.96 -1.82
CA ARG A 2 -2.66 16.55 -1.85
C ARG A 2 -3.75 15.54 -1.45
N LYS A 3 -4.51 15.81 -0.39
CA LYS A 3 -5.66 14.96 0.03
C LYS A 3 -6.74 14.85 -1.05
N VAL A 4 -7.11 15.97 -1.68
CA VAL A 4 -8.17 16.03 -2.70
C VAL A 4 -7.74 15.35 -4.00
N PHE A 5 -6.48 15.53 -4.43
CA PHE A 5 -5.94 14.88 -5.62
C PHE A 5 -5.66 13.40 -5.40
N ALA A 6 -5.12 13.01 -4.24
CA ALA A 6 -4.92 11.61 -3.89
C ALA A 6 -6.26 10.89 -3.77
N LEU A 7 -7.29 11.50 -3.18
CA LEU A 7 -8.63 10.91 -3.07
C LEU A 7 -9.36 10.85 -4.43
N ALA A 8 -9.31 11.92 -5.24
CA ALA A 8 -9.92 11.93 -6.57
C ALA A 8 -9.20 10.99 -7.55
N MET A 9 -7.87 10.83 -7.44
CA MET A 9 -7.14 9.76 -8.13
C MET A 9 -7.54 8.40 -7.60
N LEU A 10 -7.43 8.13 -6.30
CA LEU A 10 -7.72 6.82 -5.70
C LEU A 10 -9.15 6.32 -6.03
N VAL A 11 -10.15 7.21 -6.01
CA VAL A 11 -11.54 6.89 -6.40
C VAL A 11 -11.67 6.64 -7.91
N ALA A 12 -10.85 7.28 -8.73
CA ALA A 12 -10.70 6.98 -10.16
C ALA A 12 -9.90 5.69 -10.45
N LEU A 13 -9.18 5.14 -9.45
CA LEU A 13 -8.07 4.20 -9.63
C LEU A 13 -8.17 2.83 -8.99
N THR A 14 -9.36 2.36 -8.64
CA THR A 14 -9.57 0.92 -8.54
C THR A 14 -9.68 0.29 -9.93
N VAL A 15 -8.62 0.38 -10.75
CA VAL A 15 -8.45 -0.48 -11.94
C VAL A 15 -8.11 -1.88 -11.43
N GLY A 16 -9.10 -2.54 -10.84
CA GLY A 16 -9.00 -3.86 -10.23
C GLY A 16 -10.05 -4.79 -10.79
N LEU A 17 -9.59 -5.96 -11.22
CA LEU A 17 -10.38 -7.15 -11.55
C LEU A 17 -11.32 -7.53 -10.40
N LEU A 18 -12.53 -6.97 -10.35
CA LEU A 18 -13.62 -7.52 -9.55
C LEU A 18 -14.51 -8.38 -10.43
N ALA A 19 -14.06 -9.60 -10.72
CA ALA A 19 -15.01 -10.66 -10.99
C ALA A 19 -15.72 -10.97 -9.66
N PRO A 20 -17.07 -10.94 -9.57
CA PRO A 20 -17.79 -11.43 -8.40
C PRO A 20 -17.70 -12.96 -8.40
N GLY A 21 -16.55 -13.51 -8.05
CA GLY A 21 -16.43 -14.87 -7.58
C GLY A 21 -17.05 -14.90 -6.18
N MET A 22 -18.10 -15.70 -6.00
CA MET A 22 -18.55 -16.02 -4.65
C MET A 22 -17.42 -16.79 -3.97
N ALA A 23 -16.57 -16.07 -3.23
CA ALA A 23 -15.52 -16.66 -2.42
C ALA A 23 -16.20 -17.57 -1.38
N HIS A 24 -15.97 -18.87 -1.50
CA HIS A 24 -16.34 -19.80 -0.45
C HIS A 24 -15.21 -19.79 0.56
N ALA A 25 -15.45 -19.20 1.75
CA ALA A 25 -14.54 -19.27 2.88
C ALA A 25 -14.06 -20.71 3.08
N GLN A 26 -12.79 -20.98 2.76
CA GLN A 26 -12.23 -22.31 2.96
C GLN A 26 -12.06 -22.53 4.47
N SER A 27 -12.52 -23.68 4.93
CA SER A 27 -12.26 -24.12 6.30
C SER A 27 -10.79 -24.50 6.43
N GLY A 28 -9.90 -23.51 6.56
CA GLY A 28 -8.55 -23.74 7.02
C GLY A 28 -8.67 -24.45 8.36
N THR A 29 -8.22 -25.71 8.44
CA THR A 29 -8.19 -26.44 9.71
C THR A 29 -7.19 -25.68 10.59
N PRO A 30 -7.61 -25.06 11.72
CA PRO A 30 -6.67 -24.38 12.59
C PRO A 30 -5.66 -25.41 13.06
N GLY A 31 -4.40 -25.25 12.65
CA GLY A 31 -3.30 -26.06 13.17
C GLY A 31 -3.28 -25.86 14.67
N THR A 32 -3.37 -26.96 15.42
CA THR A 32 -3.38 -26.92 16.87
C THR A 32 -2.01 -26.48 17.40
N GLY A 33 -1.85 -25.19 17.69
CA GLY A 33 -1.03 -24.73 18.82
C GLY A 33 0.27 -23.98 18.56
N ASP A 34 0.79 -23.94 17.33
CA ASP A 34 2.03 -23.21 17.04
C ASP A 34 1.71 -21.90 16.32
N PHE A 35 2.28 -20.80 16.84
CA PHE A 35 2.19 -19.47 16.25
C PHE A 35 2.98 -19.40 14.93
N GLY A 36 2.48 -18.61 13.98
CA GLY A 36 3.12 -18.38 12.70
C GLY A 36 2.92 -19.53 11.69
N VAL A 37 3.67 -19.47 10.59
CA VAL A 37 3.72 -20.50 9.56
C VAL A 37 5.09 -21.20 9.66
N PRO A 38 5.17 -22.41 10.23
CA PRO A 38 6.46 -23.08 10.40
C PRO A 38 7.16 -23.39 9.08
N VAL A 39 8.50 -23.42 9.09
CA VAL A 39 9.30 -23.92 7.96
C VAL A 39 8.82 -25.33 7.57
N GLY A 40 8.67 -25.56 6.27
CA GLY A 40 8.16 -26.79 5.66
C GLY A 40 6.64 -26.84 5.51
N THR A 41 5.90 -25.84 6.01
CA THR A 41 4.45 -25.76 5.82
C THR A 41 4.13 -25.47 4.36
N VAL A 42 3.16 -26.21 3.81
CA VAL A 42 2.62 -25.99 2.47
C VAL A 42 1.42 -25.04 2.58
N VAL A 43 1.58 -23.83 2.04
CA VAL A 43 0.57 -22.77 2.07
C VAL A 43 -0.19 -22.74 0.73
N PRO A 44 -1.52 -22.77 0.73
CA PRO A 44 -2.30 -22.68 -0.50
C PRO A 44 -2.21 -21.27 -1.11
N ILE A 45 -2.15 -21.20 -2.43
CA ILE A 45 -2.30 -19.96 -3.20
C ILE A 45 -3.72 -19.94 -3.75
N ILE A 46 -4.55 -19.07 -3.21
CA ILE A 46 -5.93 -18.86 -3.66
C ILE A 46 -5.94 -17.81 -4.77
N GLY A 47 -6.62 -18.03 -5.89
CA GLY A 47 -6.81 -17.06 -6.96
C GLY A 47 -7.87 -16.01 -6.61
N GLN A 48 -8.02 -15.00 -7.46
CA GLN A 48 -9.03 -13.94 -7.28
C GLN A 48 -10.48 -14.48 -7.29
N ASP A 49 -10.71 -15.65 -7.87
CA ASP A 49 -12.02 -16.31 -7.91
C ASP A 49 -12.29 -17.20 -6.68
N GLY A 50 -11.39 -17.19 -5.69
CA GLY A 50 -11.46 -18.05 -4.50
C GLY A 50 -11.04 -19.49 -4.76
N THR A 51 -10.60 -19.85 -5.97
CA THR A 51 -10.13 -21.21 -6.27
C THR A 51 -8.64 -21.35 -5.99
N GLN A 52 -8.20 -22.51 -5.49
CA GLN A 52 -6.79 -22.76 -5.27
C GLN A 52 -6.06 -22.92 -6.62
N VAL A 53 -5.14 -22.01 -6.93
CA VAL A 53 -4.33 -22.03 -8.16
C VAL A 53 -2.97 -22.68 -7.96
N GLY A 54 -2.47 -22.74 -6.72
CA GLY A 54 -1.18 -23.33 -6.41
C GLY A 54 -0.96 -23.62 -4.93
N THR A 55 0.25 -24.04 -4.61
CA THR A 55 0.77 -24.08 -3.24
C THR A 55 2.21 -23.60 -3.23
N ILE A 56 2.62 -22.98 -2.14
CA ILE A 56 4.00 -22.54 -1.90
C ILE A 56 4.49 -23.02 -0.53
N SER A 57 5.77 -23.33 -0.42
CA SER A 57 6.41 -23.71 0.84
C SER A 57 7.86 -23.27 0.88
N VAL A 58 8.37 -22.97 2.08
CA VAL A 58 9.80 -22.78 2.35
C VAL A 58 10.30 -24.00 3.11
N SER A 59 11.14 -24.84 2.51
CA SER A 59 11.64 -26.08 3.12
C SER A 59 12.79 -25.84 4.10
N SER A 60 13.58 -24.79 3.89
CA SER A 60 14.69 -24.43 4.76
C SER A 60 15.01 -22.93 4.66
N ILE A 61 15.56 -22.37 5.74
CA ILE A 61 16.18 -21.05 5.79
C ILE A 61 17.60 -21.23 6.32
N THR A 62 18.58 -20.71 5.60
CA THR A 62 19.98 -20.65 6.06
C THR A 62 20.37 -19.19 6.25
N ASP A 63 20.68 -18.84 7.49
CA ASP A 63 21.01 -17.48 7.91
C ASP A 63 22.07 -17.53 9.04
N PRO A 64 23.31 -17.04 8.82
CA PRO A 64 23.83 -16.50 7.57
C PRO A 64 24.13 -17.61 6.53
N PHE A 65 24.08 -17.25 5.26
CA PHE A 65 24.46 -18.09 4.11
C PHE A 65 25.83 -17.70 3.56
N ASP A 66 26.79 -18.64 3.65
CA ASP A 66 28.17 -18.46 3.18
C ASP A 66 28.46 -19.16 1.84
N GLY A 67 27.46 -19.78 1.21
CA GLY A 67 27.63 -20.62 0.01
C GLY A 67 27.78 -19.86 -1.32
N PHE A 68 27.99 -18.55 -1.30
CA PHE A 68 28.07 -17.69 -2.49
C PHE A 68 29.47 -17.68 -3.14
N ASP A 69 29.52 -17.35 -4.42
CA ASP A 69 30.77 -17.01 -5.10
C ASP A 69 31.36 -15.73 -4.48
N PRO A 70 32.63 -15.71 -4.01
CA PRO A 70 33.25 -14.54 -3.42
C PRO A 70 33.20 -13.25 -4.27
N SER A 71 33.00 -13.34 -5.60
CA SER A 71 32.80 -12.14 -6.44
C SER A 71 31.44 -11.47 -6.22
N TYR A 72 30.50 -12.17 -5.60
CA TYR A 72 29.18 -11.71 -5.17
C TYR A 72 29.12 -11.58 -3.65
N ALA A 73 30.23 -11.26 -2.97
CA ALA A 73 30.20 -11.01 -1.53
C ALA A 73 29.20 -9.88 -1.19
N PRO A 74 28.45 -10.00 -0.08
CA PRO A 74 27.49 -8.98 0.32
C PRO A 74 28.19 -7.66 0.59
N GLN A 75 27.42 -6.57 0.54
CA GLN A 75 27.91 -5.24 0.89
C GLN A 75 28.45 -5.22 2.32
N ARG A 76 29.39 -4.30 2.59
CA ARG A 76 30.00 -4.21 3.92
C ARG A 76 28.93 -3.93 4.97
N GLY A 77 28.83 -4.83 5.95
CA GLY A 77 27.84 -4.74 7.02
C GLY A 77 26.57 -5.52 6.73
N TYR A 78 26.48 -6.22 5.60
CA TYR A 78 25.39 -7.13 5.25
C TYR A 78 25.88 -8.58 5.23
N HIS A 79 24.94 -9.50 5.29
CA HIS A 79 25.14 -10.93 5.01
C HIS A 79 23.98 -11.43 4.13
N TYR A 80 24.14 -12.60 3.50
CA TYR A 80 23.02 -13.23 2.82
C TYR A 80 22.27 -14.15 3.77
N ALA A 81 20.95 -14.17 3.65
CA ALA A 81 20.10 -15.25 4.11
C ALA A 81 19.44 -15.89 2.89
N VAL A 82 19.19 -17.20 2.92
CA VAL A 82 18.64 -17.94 1.78
C VAL A 82 17.46 -18.79 2.23
N ALA A 83 16.33 -18.64 1.54
CA ALA A 83 15.18 -19.53 1.65
C ALA A 83 15.13 -20.52 0.48
N GLU A 84 14.95 -21.80 0.74
CA GLU A 84 14.65 -22.81 -0.28
C GLU A 84 13.14 -22.88 -0.48
N VAL A 85 12.66 -22.44 -1.65
CA VAL A 85 11.24 -22.27 -1.94
C VAL A 85 10.81 -23.31 -2.97
N THR A 86 9.68 -23.97 -2.71
CA THR A 86 8.98 -24.80 -3.68
C THR A 86 7.62 -24.18 -3.98
N ILE A 87 7.32 -23.97 -5.26
CA ILE A 87 5.98 -23.66 -5.75
C ILE A 87 5.44 -24.82 -6.57
N THR A 88 4.16 -25.12 -6.42
CA THR A 88 3.45 -26.15 -7.20
C THR A 88 2.18 -25.56 -7.79
N ASN A 89 1.97 -25.74 -9.08
CA ASN A 89 0.70 -25.40 -9.72
C ASN A 89 -0.32 -26.53 -9.46
N SER A 90 -1.27 -26.29 -8.57
CA SER A 90 -2.37 -27.22 -8.26
C SER A 90 -3.65 -26.91 -9.04
N GLY A 91 -3.66 -25.84 -9.83
CA GLY A 91 -4.77 -25.43 -10.67
C GLY A 91 -4.88 -26.27 -11.95
N ASN A 92 -5.73 -25.80 -12.87
CA ASN A 92 -5.98 -26.43 -14.17
C ASN A 92 -5.48 -25.63 -15.37
N ARG A 93 -4.78 -24.51 -15.12
CA ARG A 93 -4.18 -23.62 -16.11
C ARG A 93 -2.71 -23.38 -15.75
N PRO A 94 -1.84 -23.09 -16.73
CA PRO A 94 -0.49 -22.61 -16.43
C PRO A 94 -0.52 -21.38 -15.52
N VAL A 95 0.44 -21.29 -14.61
CA VAL A 95 0.59 -20.16 -13.68
C VAL A 95 1.98 -19.56 -13.87
N GLU A 96 2.03 -18.24 -13.94
CA GLU A 96 3.29 -17.48 -13.93
C GLU A 96 3.83 -17.37 -12.50
N PHE A 97 5.13 -17.51 -12.34
CA PHE A 97 5.80 -17.29 -11.06
C PHE A 97 7.08 -16.50 -11.27
N TYR A 98 7.21 -15.40 -10.54
CA TYR A 98 8.39 -14.56 -10.55
C TYR A 98 9.01 -14.56 -9.15
N PRO A 99 10.30 -14.88 -8.99
CA PRO A 99 10.97 -14.77 -7.69
C PRO A 99 10.83 -13.38 -7.08
N SER A 100 10.74 -12.32 -7.88
CA SER A 100 10.50 -10.94 -7.41
C SER A 100 9.15 -10.72 -6.73
N SER A 101 8.21 -11.67 -6.84
CA SER A 101 6.95 -11.69 -6.07
C SER A 101 7.15 -12.21 -4.64
N LEU A 102 8.33 -12.72 -4.29
CA LEU A 102 8.70 -13.02 -2.92
C LEU A 102 9.37 -11.79 -2.30
N MET A 103 9.10 -11.58 -1.03
CA MET A 103 9.82 -10.64 -0.19
C MET A 103 10.10 -11.30 1.15
N ALA A 104 11.16 -10.87 1.83
CA ALA A 104 11.40 -11.25 3.21
C ALA A 104 11.23 -10.04 4.12
N ILE A 105 10.98 -10.31 5.40
CA ILE A 105 10.95 -9.29 6.44
C ILE A 105 11.95 -9.72 7.50
N ASP A 106 12.89 -8.84 7.84
CA ASP A 106 13.89 -9.12 8.87
C ASP A 106 13.36 -8.79 10.28
N SER A 107 14.17 -9.12 11.29
CA SER A 107 13.88 -8.88 12.70
C SER A 107 13.77 -7.40 13.09
N ASP A 108 14.22 -6.49 12.22
CA ASP A 108 14.08 -5.04 12.39
C ASP A 108 12.87 -4.49 11.59
N ASN A 109 12.08 -5.38 10.97
CA ASN A 109 10.90 -5.11 10.16
C ASN A 109 11.16 -4.47 8.78
N PHE A 110 12.38 -4.56 8.24
CA PHE A 110 12.65 -4.11 6.88
C PHE A 110 12.17 -5.12 5.85
N VAL A 111 11.57 -4.61 4.77
CA VAL A 111 11.20 -5.41 3.61
C VAL A 111 12.43 -5.61 2.73
N LEU A 112 12.72 -6.86 2.43
CA LEU A 112 13.87 -7.29 1.64
C LEU A 112 13.40 -7.90 0.33
N SER A 113 13.92 -7.35 -0.78
CA SER A 113 13.73 -7.94 -2.11
C SER A 113 14.75 -9.05 -2.35
N PRO A 114 14.41 -10.06 -3.17
CA PRO A 114 15.35 -11.10 -3.58
C PRO A 114 16.58 -10.51 -4.28
N ALA A 115 17.76 -10.95 -3.87
CA ALA A 115 19.01 -10.63 -4.53
C ALA A 115 19.29 -11.57 -5.71
N TYR A 116 20.25 -11.20 -6.56
CA TYR A 116 20.84 -12.12 -7.52
C TYR A 116 22.19 -12.62 -6.98
N LEU A 117 22.38 -13.94 -6.95
CA LEU A 117 23.55 -14.56 -6.33
C LEU A 117 24.07 -15.71 -7.20
N SER A 118 25.37 -15.71 -7.46
CA SER A 118 26.05 -16.91 -7.96
C SER A 118 26.51 -17.77 -6.79
N PHE A 119 26.29 -19.07 -6.84
CA PHE A 119 26.70 -20.00 -5.79
C PHE A 119 28.08 -20.58 -6.06
N SER A 120 28.84 -20.81 -4.99
CA SER A 120 30.13 -21.51 -5.05
C SER A 120 29.97 -23.02 -5.30
N ASP A 121 28.87 -23.61 -4.83
CA ASP A 121 28.47 -24.98 -5.12
C ASP A 121 27.54 -24.99 -6.35
N PRO A 122 27.95 -25.60 -7.48
CA PRO A 122 27.15 -25.62 -8.70
C PRO A 122 25.91 -26.54 -8.62
N SER A 123 25.73 -27.29 -7.53
CA SER A 123 24.51 -28.07 -7.30
C SER A 123 23.37 -27.23 -6.72
N LEU A 124 23.67 -26.03 -6.20
CA LEU A 124 22.67 -25.08 -5.75
C LEU A 124 22.12 -24.29 -6.95
N THR A 125 20.80 -24.21 -7.04
CA THR A 125 20.11 -23.50 -8.13
C THR A 125 19.23 -22.41 -7.56
N GLN A 126 19.38 -21.19 -8.07
CA GLN A 126 18.48 -20.09 -7.75
C GLN A 126 17.10 -20.40 -8.35
N LEU A 127 16.03 -20.03 -7.66
CA LEU A 127 14.69 -20.11 -8.24
C LEU A 127 14.59 -19.11 -9.39
N GLU A 128 14.29 -19.58 -10.59
CA GLU A 128 14.17 -18.76 -11.79
C GLU A 128 12.71 -18.29 -12.00
N SER A 129 12.54 -17.24 -12.81
CA SER A 129 11.22 -16.84 -13.32
C SER A 129 10.65 -17.92 -14.24
N ILE A 130 9.36 -18.19 -14.09
CA ILE A 130 8.64 -19.22 -14.83
C ILE A 130 7.40 -18.59 -15.45
N ASP A 131 7.44 -18.39 -16.77
CA ASP A 131 6.34 -17.76 -17.51
C ASP A 131 5.12 -18.69 -17.66
N ALA A 132 5.27 -19.99 -17.43
CA ALA A 132 4.18 -20.97 -17.55
C ALA A 132 4.50 -22.27 -16.81
N LEU A 133 4.26 -22.31 -15.49
CA LEU A 133 4.35 -23.55 -14.72
C LEU A 133 3.11 -24.39 -15.02
N ALA A 134 3.26 -25.58 -15.63
CA ALA A 134 2.10 -26.34 -16.09
C ALA A 134 1.31 -26.96 -14.90
N PRO A 135 0.02 -27.29 -15.08
CA PRO A 135 -0.77 -27.96 -14.06
C PRO A 135 -0.11 -29.24 -13.53
N GLY A 136 0.06 -29.33 -12.21
CA GLY A 136 0.73 -30.44 -11.52
C GLY A 136 2.25 -30.36 -11.50
N GLU A 137 2.87 -29.37 -12.13
CA GLU A 137 4.32 -29.16 -12.06
C GLU A 137 4.70 -28.36 -10.81
N SER A 138 5.94 -28.59 -10.37
CA SER A 138 6.57 -27.87 -9.28
C SER A 138 7.90 -27.29 -9.74
N ALA A 139 8.25 -26.14 -9.20
CA ALA A 139 9.58 -25.57 -9.29
C ALA A 139 10.16 -25.39 -7.90
N THR A 140 11.48 -25.57 -7.77
CA THR A 140 12.19 -25.44 -6.50
C THR A 140 13.53 -24.76 -6.74
N GLY A 141 13.90 -23.88 -5.83
CA GLY A 141 15.18 -23.19 -5.89
C GLY A 141 15.41 -22.30 -4.69
N LEU A 142 16.62 -21.77 -4.62
CA LEU A 142 17.03 -20.85 -3.58
C LEU A 142 16.61 -19.42 -3.91
N VAL A 143 16.17 -18.67 -2.90
CA VAL A 143 15.83 -17.25 -2.98
C VAL A 143 16.70 -16.51 -1.96
N PRO A 144 17.77 -15.83 -2.40
CA PRO A 144 18.67 -15.11 -1.51
C PRO A 144 18.11 -13.72 -1.16
N PHE A 145 18.32 -13.29 0.07
CA PHE A 145 18.02 -11.95 0.57
C PHE A 145 19.29 -11.37 1.20
N GLU A 146 19.55 -10.08 0.98
CA GLU A 146 20.68 -9.38 1.62
C GLU A 146 20.18 -8.70 2.90
N VAL A 147 20.67 -9.15 4.06
CA VAL A 147 20.19 -8.77 5.40
C VAL A 147 21.23 -7.88 6.07
N PHE A 148 20.79 -6.80 6.73
CA PHE A 148 21.70 -5.83 7.34
C PHE A 148 22.15 -6.27 8.75
N GLY A 149 23.43 -6.04 9.03
CA GLY A 149 24.02 -6.19 10.35
C GLY A 149 23.89 -7.62 10.89
N SER A 150 23.21 -7.73 12.02
CA SER A 150 22.90 -8.99 12.70
C SER A 150 21.40 -9.30 12.74
N ALA A 151 20.60 -8.58 11.95
CA ALA A 151 19.19 -8.92 11.80
C ALA A 151 19.07 -10.32 11.21
N THR A 152 17.97 -11.00 11.51
CA THR A 152 17.65 -12.33 10.96
C THR A 152 16.37 -12.28 10.14
N LEU A 153 16.16 -13.23 9.24
CA LEU A 153 14.86 -13.36 8.59
C LEU A 153 13.77 -13.80 9.56
N ASP A 154 12.73 -12.97 9.71
CA ASP A 154 11.56 -13.23 10.53
C ASP A 154 10.39 -13.79 9.71
N ARG A 155 10.21 -13.31 8.46
CA ARG A 155 9.13 -13.78 7.59
C ARG A 155 9.57 -13.86 6.13
N VAL A 156 8.95 -14.76 5.37
CA VAL A 156 8.93 -14.72 3.91
C VAL A 156 7.49 -14.63 3.45
N LEU A 157 7.19 -13.61 2.66
CA LEU A 157 5.87 -13.36 2.10
C LEU A 157 5.89 -13.60 0.58
N TYR A 158 4.75 -14.02 0.05
CA TYR A 158 4.50 -14.14 -1.38
C TYR A 158 3.36 -13.19 -1.78
N SER A 159 3.68 -12.31 -2.73
CA SER A 159 2.79 -11.29 -3.30
C SER A 159 2.60 -11.57 -4.80
N PRO A 160 1.66 -12.47 -5.16
CA PRO A 160 1.34 -12.72 -6.56
C PRO A 160 0.72 -11.52 -7.27
N SER A 161 0.15 -10.59 -6.50
CA SER A 161 -0.48 -9.34 -6.92
C SER A 161 -0.40 -8.33 -5.77
N TYR A 162 -0.58 -7.04 -6.08
CA TYR A 162 -0.44 -5.94 -5.13
C TYR A 162 -1.43 -5.99 -3.96
N ASP A 163 -2.58 -6.64 -4.14
CA ASP A 163 -3.62 -6.85 -3.13
C ASP A 163 -3.40 -8.13 -2.31
N ARG A 164 -2.24 -8.78 -2.44
CA ARG A 164 -1.95 -10.07 -1.81
C ARG A 164 -0.61 -10.06 -1.07
N LEU A 165 -0.65 -10.48 0.19
CA LEU A 165 0.50 -10.77 1.04
C LEU A 165 0.27 -12.09 1.78
N ILE A 166 0.75 -13.19 1.17
CA ILE A 166 0.62 -14.53 1.73
C ILE A 166 1.86 -14.83 2.59
N THR A 167 1.68 -15.06 3.89
CA THR A 167 2.79 -15.50 4.75
C THR A 167 3.16 -16.94 4.43
N VAL A 168 4.35 -17.17 3.88
CA VAL A 168 4.85 -18.50 3.50
C VAL A 168 5.60 -19.15 4.64
N VAL A 169 6.29 -18.33 5.44
CA VAL A 169 6.97 -18.74 6.67
C VAL A 169 6.97 -17.57 7.65
N ASP A 170 6.87 -17.89 8.93
CA ASP A 170 7.01 -16.95 10.04
C ASP A 170 7.83 -17.63 11.14
N THR A 171 9.04 -17.12 11.34
CA THR A 171 10.03 -17.64 12.30
C THR A 171 10.05 -16.85 13.60
N ARG A 172 9.19 -15.83 13.74
CA ARG A 172 9.03 -15.06 14.98
C ARG A 172 8.68 -16.01 16.13
N THR A 173 9.23 -15.72 17.30
CA THR A 173 9.08 -16.62 18.46
C THR A 173 7.80 -16.41 19.26
N ALA A 174 7.05 -15.33 18.99
CA ALA A 174 5.81 -15.01 19.68
C ALA A 174 4.91 -14.11 18.80
N PRO A 175 3.57 -14.22 18.93
CA PRO A 175 2.63 -13.28 18.34
C PRO A 175 2.75 -11.89 18.94
N VAL A 176 2.45 -10.89 18.14
CA VAL A 176 2.20 -9.52 18.59
C VAL A 176 0.73 -9.42 18.99
N GLY A 177 0.41 -9.51 20.28
CA GLY A 177 -0.97 -9.35 20.73
C GLY A 177 -1.45 -7.90 20.65
N ALA A 178 -2.75 -7.67 20.50
CA ALA A 178 -3.34 -6.34 20.66
C ALA A 178 -2.94 -5.72 22.02
N GLY A 179 -2.68 -4.41 22.03
CA GLY A 179 -2.12 -3.66 23.16
C GLY A 179 -0.59 -3.77 23.30
N THR A 180 0.08 -4.57 22.47
CA THR A 180 1.55 -4.63 22.42
C THR A 180 2.08 -3.42 21.67
N LEU A 181 3.07 -2.76 22.25
CA LEU A 181 3.75 -1.64 21.64
C LEU A 181 4.90 -2.14 20.76
N VAL A 182 4.89 -1.73 19.50
CA VAL A 182 5.86 -2.12 18.47
C VAL A 182 6.69 -0.91 18.04
N SER A 183 8.00 -1.03 18.13
CA SER A 183 8.94 0.00 17.66
C SER A 183 9.11 -0.06 16.14
N ILE A 184 9.00 1.09 15.49
CA ILE A 184 9.23 1.26 14.05
C ILE A 184 10.58 1.92 13.84
N MET A 185 11.44 1.27 13.06
CA MET A 185 12.80 1.73 12.78
C MET A 185 12.86 2.39 11.40
N ASN A 186 13.67 3.44 11.26
CA ASN A 186 14.06 3.95 9.94
C ASN A 186 15.30 3.23 9.41
N THR A 187 15.65 3.49 8.15
CA THR A 187 16.81 2.88 7.46
C THR A 187 18.18 3.12 8.09
N THR A 188 18.28 3.98 9.11
CA THR A 188 19.51 4.17 9.91
C THR A 188 19.56 3.29 11.16
N GLY A 189 18.51 2.52 11.43
CA GLY A 189 18.31 1.72 12.65
C GLY A 189 17.85 2.55 13.85
N ALA A 190 17.42 3.80 13.64
CA ALA A 190 16.87 4.64 14.70
C ALA A 190 15.36 4.47 14.78
N GLU A 191 14.82 4.37 16.00
CA GLU A 191 13.37 4.36 16.22
C GLU A 191 12.76 5.70 15.81
N VAL A 192 11.70 5.64 15.01
CA VAL A 192 10.94 6.82 14.55
C VAL A 192 9.51 6.86 15.07
N ALA A 193 8.93 5.70 15.39
CA ALA A 193 7.60 5.63 15.94
C ALA A 193 7.43 4.44 16.89
N GLN A 194 6.42 4.53 17.74
CA GLN A 194 5.84 3.40 18.46
C GLN A 194 4.38 3.26 18.04
N VAL A 195 3.99 2.05 17.64
CA VAL A 195 2.65 1.76 17.14
C VAL A 195 2.01 0.70 18.02
N THR A 196 0.72 0.87 18.32
CA THR A 196 -0.07 -0.09 19.10
C THR A 196 -1.45 -0.24 18.48
N VAL A 197 -1.93 -1.46 18.31
CA VAL A 197 -3.36 -1.74 18.07
C VAL A 197 -4.02 -1.98 19.42
N ASN A 198 -4.68 -0.96 19.97
CA ASN A 198 -5.26 -0.99 21.31
C ASN A 198 -6.42 -1.98 21.42
N GLY A 199 -7.21 -2.13 20.36
CA GLY A 199 -8.40 -2.96 20.35
C GLY A 199 -8.93 -3.21 18.94
N ILE A 200 -9.73 -4.25 18.81
CA ILE A 200 -10.31 -4.69 17.53
C ILE A 200 -11.75 -5.07 17.79
N THR A 201 -12.65 -4.52 16.97
CA THR A 201 -14.08 -4.83 17.00
C THR A 201 -14.46 -5.52 15.71
N ASP A 202 -14.72 -6.82 15.77
CA ASP A 202 -15.15 -7.68 14.66
C ASP A 202 -16.34 -8.57 15.10
N PRO A 203 -17.56 -8.40 14.55
CA PRO A 203 -17.93 -7.34 13.61
C PRO A 203 -18.09 -5.99 14.31
N PHE A 204 -17.80 -4.90 13.59
CA PHE A 204 -18.14 -3.54 13.99
C PHE A 204 -19.55 -3.18 13.48
N GLU A 205 -20.47 -2.90 14.41
CA GLU A 205 -21.88 -2.56 14.12
C GLU A 205 -22.24 -1.09 14.41
N GLY A 206 -21.28 -0.28 14.87
CA GLY A 206 -21.49 1.12 15.31
C GLY A 206 -21.56 2.15 14.18
N TYR A 207 -22.16 1.78 13.05
CA TYR A 207 -22.28 2.60 11.85
C TYR A 207 -23.73 3.04 11.61
N ASP A 208 -23.94 4.16 10.92
CA ASP A 208 -25.29 4.61 10.59
C ASP A 208 -25.93 3.81 9.45
N SER A 209 -27.24 3.96 9.25
CA SER A 209 -27.98 3.20 8.23
C SER A 209 -27.56 3.48 6.78
N PHE A 210 -26.86 4.58 6.51
CA PHE A 210 -26.35 4.94 5.18
C PHE A 210 -24.95 4.38 4.91
N SER A 211 -24.21 4.03 5.96
CA SER A 211 -22.91 3.36 5.89
C SER A 211 -23.00 1.88 6.28
N SER A 212 -24.02 1.15 5.81
CA SER A 212 -24.07 -0.30 6.00
C SER A 212 -23.05 -1.00 5.08
N PRO A 213 -22.40 -2.10 5.53
CA PRO A 213 -21.45 -2.83 4.70
C PRO A 213 -22.13 -3.39 3.46
N SER A 214 -21.35 -3.58 2.39
CA SER A 214 -21.84 -4.20 1.18
C SER A 214 -22.32 -5.62 1.47
N ARG A 215 -23.26 -6.10 0.66
CA ARG A 215 -23.86 -7.42 0.86
C ARG A 215 -22.79 -8.51 0.84
N GLY A 216 -22.72 -9.31 1.91
CA GLY A 216 -21.75 -10.39 2.05
C GLY A 216 -20.45 -9.95 2.73
N ASN A 217 -20.38 -8.71 3.21
CA ASN A 217 -19.27 -8.17 3.98
C ASN A 217 -19.72 -7.77 5.39
N ARG A 218 -18.73 -7.53 6.24
CA ARG A 218 -18.86 -6.94 7.57
C ARG A 218 -17.76 -5.89 7.76
N TYR A 219 -17.99 -4.92 8.63
CA TYR A 219 -16.92 -4.02 9.02
C TYR A 219 -16.09 -4.59 10.17
N VAL A 220 -14.81 -4.26 10.16
CA VAL A 220 -13.86 -4.47 11.26
C VAL A 220 -13.29 -3.11 11.61
N MET A 221 -13.33 -2.74 12.89
CA MET A 221 -12.74 -1.49 13.38
C MET A 221 -11.51 -1.78 14.23
N LEU A 222 -10.40 -1.11 13.91
CA LEU A 222 -9.18 -1.06 14.72
C LEU A 222 -9.17 0.23 15.55
N ASP A 223 -8.86 0.14 16.83
CA ASP A 223 -8.41 1.27 17.66
C ASP A 223 -6.89 1.25 17.68
N VAL A 224 -6.25 2.28 17.13
CA VAL A 224 -4.79 2.33 16.97
C VAL A 224 -4.20 3.57 17.61
N THR A 225 -2.96 3.49 18.05
CA THR A 225 -2.16 4.63 18.50
C THR A 225 -0.81 4.63 17.82
N VAL A 226 -0.41 5.79 17.29
CA VAL A 226 0.93 6.05 16.78
C VAL A 226 1.54 7.18 17.60
N THR A 227 2.75 6.96 18.13
CA THR A 227 3.54 7.95 18.84
C THR A 227 4.82 8.21 18.07
N ASN A 228 5.11 9.47 17.76
CA ASN A 228 6.40 9.85 17.18
C ASN A 228 7.48 9.84 18.26
N THR A 229 8.38 8.86 18.21
CA THR A 229 9.53 8.75 19.12
C THR A 229 10.85 9.19 18.48
N GLY A 230 10.80 9.55 17.20
CA GLY A 230 11.93 10.10 16.45
C GLY A 230 12.22 11.56 16.79
N ALA A 231 13.28 12.08 16.15
CA ALA A 231 13.71 13.47 16.29
C ALA A 231 13.12 14.42 15.22
N SER A 232 12.44 13.88 14.22
CA SER A 232 11.85 14.61 13.09
C SER A 232 10.33 14.54 13.14
N VAL A 233 9.65 15.43 12.40
CA VAL A 233 8.20 15.30 12.17
C VAL A 233 7.92 13.96 11.48
N LEU A 234 6.87 13.27 11.94
CA LEU A 234 6.38 12.00 11.41
C LEU A 234 4.98 12.22 10.84
N SER A 235 4.82 12.08 9.52
CA SER A 235 3.50 12.02 8.91
C SER A 235 2.89 10.64 9.14
N THR A 236 1.64 10.59 9.55
CA THR A 236 0.88 9.36 9.78
C THR A 236 -0.42 9.39 9.00
N SER A 237 -0.92 8.24 8.58
CA SER A 237 -2.13 8.10 7.78
C SER A 237 -2.83 6.76 8.02
N PRO A 238 -4.15 6.65 7.77
CA PRO A 238 -4.83 5.36 7.78
C PRO A 238 -4.24 4.34 6.79
N SER A 239 -3.68 4.80 5.66
CA SER A 239 -3.04 3.95 4.65
C SER A 239 -1.72 3.34 5.10
N ASP A 240 -1.13 3.81 6.22
CA ASP A 240 0.06 3.18 6.79
C ASP A 240 -0.27 1.82 7.46
N PHE A 241 -1.56 1.53 7.65
CA PHE A 241 -2.05 0.29 8.27
C PHE A 241 -2.63 -0.67 7.24
N TYR A 242 -2.09 -1.90 7.23
CA TYR A 242 -2.53 -2.99 6.36
C TYR A 242 -3.25 -4.04 7.20
N LEU A 243 -4.55 -4.24 6.96
CA LEU A 243 -5.27 -5.39 7.50
C LEU A 243 -5.16 -6.53 6.48
N THR A 244 -4.57 -7.66 6.89
CA THR A 244 -4.49 -8.86 6.05
C THR A 244 -5.42 -9.94 6.58
N ASP A 245 -6.20 -10.56 5.70
CA ASP A 245 -7.06 -11.69 6.05
C ASP A 245 -6.31 -13.04 6.01
N ALA A 246 -6.98 -14.12 6.43
CA ALA A 246 -6.40 -15.46 6.48
C ALA A 246 -6.08 -16.07 5.09
N GLU A 247 -6.60 -15.49 4.01
CA GLU A 247 -6.32 -15.89 2.62
C GLU A 247 -5.17 -15.06 2.02
N GLY A 248 -4.67 -14.07 2.77
CA GLY A 248 -3.58 -13.19 2.40
C GLY A 248 -4.01 -12.01 1.56
N PHE A 249 -5.30 -11.63 1.54
CA PHE A 249 -5.74 -10.38 0.92
C PHE A 249 -5.40 -9.20 1.83
N VAL A 250 -4.82 -8.17 1.22
CA VAL A 250 -4.56 -6.88 1.86
C VAL A 250 -5.77 -6.00 1.64
N LEU A 251 -6.40 -5.60 2.74
CA LEU A 251 -7.64 -4.85 2.73
C LEU A 251 -7.36 -3.36 2.85
N SER A 252 -8.09 -2.56 2.08
CA SER A 252 -8.06 -1.10 2.17
C SER A 252 -9.01 -0.58 3.24
N THR A 253 -8.68 0.59 3.77
CA THR A 253 -9.53 1.29 4.73
C THR A 253 -10.84 1.72 4.06
N SER A 254 -11.95 1.66 4.79
CA SER A 254 -13.27 2.10 4.36
C SER A 254 -13.71 3.32 5.17
N TYR A 255 -14.26 4.32 4.49
CA TYR A 255 -14.89 5.46 5.17
C TYR A 255 -16.30 5.06 5.61
N VAL A 256 -16.57 5.19 6.92
CA VAL A 256 -17.84 4.80 7.53
C VAL A 256 -18.28 5.89 8.49
N SER A 257 -19.51 6.39 8.34
CA SER A 257 -20.11 7.29 9.33
C SER A 257 -20.41 6.50 10.60
N ARG A 258 -19.63 6.74 11.66
CA ARG A 258 -19.77 6.06 12.96
C ARG A 258 -20.73 6.80 13.89
N GLU A 259 -21.60 6.07 14.58
CA GLU A 259 -22.60 6.66 15.49
C GLU A 259 -21.97 7.32 16.73
N ASP A 260 -20.81 6.81 17.20
CA ASP A 260 -20.04 7.38 18.31
C ASP A 260 -18.58 7.66 17.93
N ALA A 261 -18.39 8.52 16.93
CA ALA A 261 -17.06 9.04 16.59
C ALA A 261 -16.45 9.97 17.67
N THR A 262 -17.21 10.30 18.74
CA THR A 262 -16.74 11.24 19.77
C THR A 262 -15.85 10.59 20.83
N ALA A 263 -16.10 9.32 21.16
CA ALA A 263 -15.31 8.59 22.15
C ALA A 263 -13.93 8.18 21.62
N LEU A 264 -13.87 7.79 20.34
CA LEU A 264 -12.66 7.43 19.61
C LEU A 264 -12.76 8.11 18.24
N PRO A 265 -12.03 9.20 17.95
CA PRO A 265 -12.10 9.90 16.66
C PRO A 265 -11.62 8.99 15.53
N ASP A 266 -11.95 9.32 14.28
CA ASP A 266 -11.35 8.64 13.14
C ASP A 266 -9.85 8.91 13.13
N PHE A 267 -9.06 7.87 12.80
CA PHE A 267 -7.66 8.08 12.49
C PHE A 267 -7.59 8.85 11.17
N ASP A 268 -6.89 9.98 11.14
CA ASP A 268 -6.77 10.86 9.97
C ASP A 268 -5.29 11.05 9.66
N TRP A 269 -5.00 11.57 8.49
CA TRP A 269 -3.68 12.05 8.15
C TRP A 269 -3.27 13.22 9.06
N LEU A 270 -2.15 13.06 9.76
CA LEU A 270 -1.61 14.06 10.69
C LEU A 270 -0.08 14.01 10.74
N ASP A 271 0.54 15.19 10.77
CA ASP A 271 1.95 15.37 11.08
C ASP A 271 2.15 15.46 12.59
N LEU A 272 2.88 14.49 13.15
CA LEU A 272 3.23 14.41 14.56
C LEU A 272 4.62 15.01 14.77
N ASN A 273 4.74 16.02 15.63
CA ASN A 273 6.03 16.47 16.13
C ASN A 273 6.66 15.41 17.05
N PRO A 274 7.98 15.47 17.31
CA PRO A 274 8.64 14.59 18.27
C PRO A 274 7.92 14.56 19.63
N GLY A 275 7.53 13.36 20.07
CA GLY A 275 6.81 13.10 21.31
C GLY A 275 5.28 13.21 21.21
N GLU A 276 4.72 13.67 20.09
CA GLU A 276 3.28 13.70 19.87
C GLU A 276 2.72 12.30 19.56
N SER A 277 1.42 12.14 19.78
CA SER A 277 0.72 10.88 19.52
C SER A 277 -0.65 11.15 18.91
N GLN A 278 -1.08 10.23 18.05
CA GLN A 278 -2.44 10.17 17.53
C GLN A 278 -3.06 8.84 17.90
N GLN A 279 -4.29 8.89 18.41
CA GLN A 279 -5.14 7.71 18.59
C GLN A 279 -6.40 7.90 17.75
N GLY A 280 -6.88 6.83 17.13
CA GLY A 280 -8.10 6.88 16.34
C GLY A 280 -8.57 5.52 15.85
N ALA A 281 -9.74 5.52 15.24
CA ALA A 281 -10.35 4.35 14.64
C ALA A 281 -10.01 4.25 13.15
N ILE A 282 -9.71 3.04 12.69
CA ILE A 282 -9.61 2.70 11.27
C ILE A 282 -10.61 1.58 10.99
N VAL A 283 -11.45 1.75 9.97
CA VAL A 283 -12.46 0.76 9.59
C VAL A 283 -12.05 0.08 8.29
N TYR A 284 -12.27 -1.23 8.20
CA TYR A 284 -12.06 -2.05 7.01
C TYR A 284 -13.33 -2.82 6.69
N GLU A 285 -13.61 -3.03 5.42
CA GLU A 285 -14.67 -3.92 4.95
C GLU A 285 -14.10 -5.30 4.60
N VAL A 286 -14.66 -6.35 5.19
CA VAL A 286 -14.13 -7.72 5.10
C VAL A 286 -15.24 -8.67 4.69
N TYR A 287 -14.95 -9.62 3.79
CA TYR A 287 -15.90 -10.68 3.43
C TYR A 287 -16.35 -11.47 4.66
N GLU A 288 -17.66 -11.68 4.79
CA GLU A 288 -18.27 -12.38 5.90
C GLU A 288 -17.74 -13.82 6.02
N GLY A 289 -17.32 -14.21 7.23
CA GLY A 289 -16.82 -15.55 7.51
C GLY A 289 -15.33 -15.78 7.19
N ILE A 290 -14.65 -14.81 6.57
CA ILE A 290 -13.18 -14.87 6.40
C ILE A 290 -12.49 -14.40 7.70
N PRO A 291 -11.64 -15.23 8.32
CA PRO A 291 -10.86 -14.83 9.49
C PRO A 291 -9.81 -13.78 9.13
N LEU A 292 -9.44 -12.95 10.11
CA LEU A 292 -8.34 -12.01 9.98
C LEU A 292 -7.00 -12.69 10.30
N ALA A 293 -5.91 -12.28 9.65
CA ALA A 293 -4.58 -12.81 9.92
C ALA A 293 -3.75 -11.87 10.80
N ASN A 294 -3.53 -10.63 10.36
CA ASN A 294 -2.71 -9.65 11.08
C ASN A 294 -3.04 -8.21 10.67
N VAL A 295 -2.58 -7.27 11.49
CA VAL A 295 -2.44 -5.84 11.16
C VAL A 295 -0.96 -5.54 11.08
N SER A 296 -0.54 -4.93 9.97
CA SER A 296 0.83 -4.45 9.78
C SER A 296 0.88 -2.92 9.64
N PHE A 297 2.00 -2.30 9.99
CA PHE A 297 2.26 -0.87 9.85
C PHE A 297 3.54 -0.63 9.04
N GLY A 298 3.51 0.33 8.12
CA GLY A 298 4.67 0.76 7.35
C GLY A 298 4.29 1.33 5.99
N ASP A 299 5.27 1.42 5.10
CA ASP A 299 5.06 1.82 3.71
C ASP A 299 4.90 0.63 2.75
N GLY A 300 5.08 -0.60 3.25
CA GLY A 300 4.98 -1.84 2.44
C GLY A 300 6.17 -2.10 1.53
N TYR A 301 7.06 -1.11 1.33
CA TYR A 301 8.21 -1.19 0.42
C TYR A 301 9.55 -1.19 1.15
N THR A 302 9.66 -0.39 2.22
CA THR A 302 10.87 -0.27 3.03
C THR A 302 10.68 -0.99 4.35
N THR A 303 9.52 -0.83 4.97
CA THR A 303 9.19 -1.40 6.28
C THR A 303 7.78 -1.96 6.29
N LEU A 304 7.60 -3.08 7.00
CA LEU A 304 6.30 -3.68 7.22
C LEU A 304 6.29 -4.46 8.53
N ALA A 305 6.04 -3.76 9.64
CA ALA A 305 6.03 -4.32 10.98
C ALA A 305 4.65 -4.91 11.30
N VAL A 306 4.59 -6.13 11.87
CA VAL A 306 3.32 -6.62 12.43
C VAL A 306 3.05 -5.90 13.74
N VAL A 307 1.92 -5.22 13.83
CA VAL A 307 1.48 -4.48 15.02
C VAL A 307 0.35 -5.20 15.77
N ALA A 308 -0.29 -6.19 15.15
CA ALA A 308 -1.12 -7.18 15.82
C ALA A 308 -1.27 -8.47 14.99
N ASP A 309 -1.09 -9.64 15.60
CA ASP A 309 -1.46 -10.94 15.04
C ASP A 309 -2.88 -11.29 15.49
N LEU A 310 -3.77 -11.54 14.52
CA LEU A 310 -5.21 -11.76 14.73
C LEU A 310 -5.62 -13.23 14.55
N GLY A 311 -4.76 -14.02 13.91
CA GLY A 311 -4.93 -15.46 13.73
C GLY A 311 -4.50 -16.26 14.97
N GLY A 312 -5.31 -17.25 15.35
CA GLY A 312 -5.07 -18.15 16.49
C GLY A 312 -5.79 -17.75 17.77
N ASP A 313 -5.72 -18.57 18.83
CA ASP A 313 -6.28 -18.31 20.16
C ASP A 313 -5.62 -17.11 20.89
N ALA A 314 -4.98 -16.20 20.14
CA ALA A 314 -4.40 -14.94 20.59
C ALA A 314 -5.50 -13.98 21.05
N GLY A 315 -6.13 -14.34 22.17
CA GLY A 315 -6.99 -13.54 23.02
C GLY A 315 -7.57 -12.29 22.38
N VAL A 316 -8.45 -12.46 21.38
CA VAL A 316 -9.42 -11.42 21.04
C VAL A 316 -10.25 -11.25 22.30
N SER A 317 -9.84 -10.32 23.14
CA SER A 317 -10.63 -9.87 24.28
C SER A 317 -11.86 -9.21 23.68
N THR A 318 -12.92 -10.00 23.45
CA THR A 318 -14.26 -9.49 23.14
C THR A 318 -14.56 -8.42 24.18
N GLY A 319 -14.50 -7.16 23.77
CA GLY A 319 -14.51 -6.01 24.67
C GLY A 319 -15.66 -6.12 25.67
N SER A 320 -15.32 -6.48 26.90
CA SER A 320 -16.13 -6.08 28.03
C SER A 320 -15.72 -4.64 28.28
N GLU A 321 -16.65 -3.69 28.12
CA GLU A 321 -16.45 -2.25 28.37
C GLU A 321 -15.72 -2.03 29.70
N THR A 322 -14.40 -2.00 29.67
CA THR A 322 -13.59 -1.52 30.78
C THR A 322 -13.37 -0.04 30.54
N THR A 323 -14.09 0.76 31.31
CA THR A 323 -13.75 2.16 31.60
C THR A 323 -12.35 2.23 32.21
N GLY A 324 -11.32 2.12 31.37
CA GLY A 324 -9.92 2.26 31.73
C GLY A 324 -9.54 3.72 31.65
N ALA A 325 -9.16 4.30 32.79
CA ALA A 325 -8.65 5.66 32.84
C ALA A 325 -7.41 5.79 31.94
N VAL A 326 -7.44 6.80 31.06
CA VAL A 326 -6.30 7.29 30.28
C VAL A 326 -5.07 7.38 31.19
N PRO A 327 -3.93 6.74 30.85
CA PRO A 327 -2.70 6.92 31.61
C PRO A 327 -2.32 8.40 31.57
N ALA A 328 -2.22 9.03 32.73
CA ALA A 328 -1.75 10.39 32.83
C ALA A 328 -0.33 10.47 32.25
N ALA A 329 -0.16 11.32 31.23
CA ALA A 329 1.14 11.68 30.68
C ALA A 329 2.08 12.07 31.83
N THR A 330 3.16 11.32 31.98
CA THR A 330 4.22 11.64 32.94
C THR A 330 5.03 12.79 32.35
N GLU A 331 4.89 13.99 32.94
CA GLU A 331 5.72 15.15 32.62
C GLU A 331 7.21 14.79 32.74
N ALA A 332 7.92 14.87 31.62
CA ALA A 332 9.37 14.73 31.57
C ALA A 332 10.05 15.91 32.28
N PRO A 333 11.16 15.68 33.01
CA PRO A 333 11.84 16.74 33.75
C PRO A 333 12.54 17.72 32.80
N ALA A 334 12.34 19.01 33.05
CA ALA A 334 13.01 20.10 32.35
C ALA A 334 14.53 20.01 32.54
N VAL A 335 15.27 19.78 31.45
CA VAL A 335 16.73 19.84 31.41
C VAL A 335 17.19 20.83 30.35
N GLY A 336 17.96 21.82 30.81
CA GLY A 336 19.20 22.27 30.17
C GLY A 336 19.10 23.09 28.89
N THR A 337 19.40 24.38 29.02
CA THR A 337 19.67 25.34 27.94
C THR A 337 20.62 24.79 26.88
N GLU A 338 20.09 24.48 25.70
CA GLU A 338 20.86 24.12 24.51
C GLU A 338 21.25 25.37 23.71
N VAL A 339 22.49 25.39 23.24
CA VAL A 339 23.11 26.50 22.51
C VAL A 339 22.70 26.42 21.05
N ALA A 340 22.01 27.47 20.57
CA ALA A 340 21.54 27.60 19.20
C ALA A 340 22.65 27.37 18.16
N PRO A 341 22.46 26.47 17.16
CA PRO A 341 23.36 26.39 16.03
C PRO A 341 23.14 27.58 15.09
N ALA A 342 24.23 28.01 14.46
CA ALA A 342 24.28 29.17 13.59
C ALA A 342 23.35 29.01 12.37
N LEU A 343 22.52 30.04 12.16
CA LEU A 343 21.60 30.26 11.04
C LEU A 343 22.21 29.82 9.69
N ALA A 344 21.53 28.88 9.05
CA ALA A 344 21.63 28.67 7.62
C ALA A 344 21.13 29.91 6.89
N THR A 345 21.85 30.32 5.87
CA THR A 345 21.57 31.48 5.02
C THR A 345 20.17 31.33 4.39
N GLU A 346 19.24 32.21 4.76
CA GLU A 346 17.92 32.33 4.12
C GLU A 346 18.12 32.57 2.62
N VAL A 347 17.63 31.62 1.80
CA VAL A 347 17.34 31.89 0.40
C VAL A 347 16.14 32.84 0.39
N PRO A 348 16.16 33.97 -0.35
CA PRO A 348 15.03 34.90 -0.36
C PRO A 348 13.80 34.17 -0.89
N GLN A 349 12.86 33.82 -0.01
CA GLN A 349 11.52 33.41 -0.41
C GLN A 349 10.81 34.64 -0.97
N ALA A 350 10.63 34.66 -2.28
CA ALA A 350 9.73 35.62 -2.92
C ALA A 350 8.31 35.20 -2.57
N SER A 351 7.75 35.78 -1.49
CA SER A 351 6.31 35.70 -1.26
C SER A 351 5.61 36.31 -2.47
N ALA A 352 4.72 35.52 -3.09
CA ALA A 352 3.90 35.99 -4.18
C ALA A 352 3.14 37.25 -3.74
N THR A 353 3.00 38.22 -4.65
CA THR A 353 2.16 39.37 -4.34
C THR A 353 0.71 38.92 -4.37
N GLY A 354 -0.16 39.44 -3.50
CA GLY A 354 -1.53 38.91 -3.32
C GLY A 354 -2.40 38.80 -4.59
N GLY A 355 -2.00 39.34 -5.74
CA GLY A 355 -2.69 39.12 -7.02
C GLY A 355 -2.31 37.83 -7.77
N ASP A 356 -1.26 37.12 -7.36
CA ASP A 356 -0.80 35.90 -8.04
C ASP A 356 -1.64 34.65 -7.67
N CYS A 357 -2.47 34.76 -6.63
CA CYS A 357 -3.36 33.71 -6.13
C CYS A 357 -4.85 34.00 -6.37
N ASP A 358 -5.19 35.17 -6.95
CA ASP A 358 -6.57 35.57 -7.23
C ASP A 358 -7.24 34.57 -8.18
N GLY A 359 -8.34 33.94 -7.73
CA GLY A 359 -9.10 32.94 -8.49
C GLY A 359 -8.61 31.50 -8.35
N LEU A 360 -7.66 31.23 -7.43
CA LEU A 360 -7.11 29.89 -7.24
C LEU A 360 -8.13 28.88 -6.72
N VAL A 361 -9.04 29.30 -5.84
CA VAL A 361 -10.05 28.42 -5.26
C VAL A 361 -11.03 27.95 -6.34
N GLU A 362 -11.56 28.88 -7.14
CA GLU A 362 -12.47 28.55 -8.24
C GLU A 362 -11.80 27.66 -9.30
N TRP A 363 -10.56 28.00 -9.70
CA TRP A 363 -9.80 27.18 -10.63
C TRP A 363 -9.52 25.77 -10.07
N GLY A 364 -9.18 25.68 -8.79
CA GLY A 364 -8.90 24.42 -8.10
C GLY A 364 -10.11 23.49 -8.05
N ILE A 365 -11.31 24.03 -7.76
CA ILE A 365 -12.56 23.26 -7.78
C ILE A 365 -12.83 22.71 -9.19
N ASP A 366 -12.74 23.56 -10.22
CA ASP A 366 -12.97 23.11 -11.60
C ASP A 366 -11.95 22.03 -12.03
N LEU A 367 -10.71 22.11 -11.55
CA LEU A 367 -9.69 21.10 -11.80
C LEU A 367 -10.05 19.75 -11.14
N VAL A 368 -10.52 19.76 -9.89
CA VAL A 368 -10.98 18.55 -9.17
C VAL A 368 -12.17 17.90 -9.88
N ASP A 369 -13.13 18.70 -10.37
CA ASP A 369 -14.27 18.23 -11.16
C ASP A 369 -13.83 17.54 -12.46
N ARG A 370 -12.84 18.11 -13.16
CA ARG A 370 -12.29 17.52 -14.38
C ARG A 370 -11.53 16.22 -14.11
N ILE A 371 -10.81 16.12 -12.99
CA ILE A 371 -10.12 14.87 -12.58
C ILE A 371 -11.15 13.79 -12.28
N SER A 372 -12.18 14.13 -11.50
CA SER A 372 -13.27 13.21 -11.18
C SER A 372 -13.98 12.73 -12.45
N SER A 373 -14.16 13.62 -13.43
CA SER A 373 -14.72 13.28 -14.74
C SER A 373 -13.82 12.34 -15.54
N ALA A 374 -12.50 12.57 -15.53
CA ALA A 374 -11.55 11.65 -16.16
C ALA A 374 -11.59 10.26 -15.49
N GLY A 375 -11.71 10.20 -14.17
CA GLY A 375 -11.89 8.97 -13.43
C GLY A 375 -13.14 8.19 -13.82
N ALA A 376 -14.29 8.86 -13.92
CA ALA A 376 -15.53 8.25 -14.38
C ALA A 376 -15.46 7.75 -15.84
N LEU A 377 -14.65 8.39 -16.69
CA LEU A 377 -14.40 7.92 -18.05
C LEU A 377 -13.53 6.67 -18.07
N THR A 378 -12.46 6.62 -17.26
CA THR A 378 -11.57 5.46 -17.18
C THR A 378 -12.18 4.29 -16.42
N GLU A 379 -13.12 4.52 -15.51
CA GLU A 379 -13.89 3.48 -14.82
C GLU A 379 -14.61 2.56 -15.83
N GLN A 380 -15.07 3.12 -16.96
CA GLN A 380 -15.71 2.33 -18.02
C GLN A 380 -14.75 1.34 -18.71
N LEU A 381 -13.44 1.51 -18.56
CA LEU A 381 -12.43 0.56 -19.05
C LEU A 381 -12.07 -0.50 -18.00
N GLN A 382 -12.47 -0.30 -16.74
CA GLN A 382 -12.20 -1.24 -15.66
C GLN A 382 -13.05 -2.51 -15.84
N GLY A 383 -12.39 -3.67 -15.82
CA GLY A 383 -13.05 -4.98 -15.96
C GLY A 383 -13.57 -5.31 -17.36
N VAL A 384 -13.31 -4.46 -18.36
CA VAL A 384 -13.70 -4.73 -19.74
C VAL A 384 -12.76 -5.77 -20.36
N ASP A 385 -13.35 -6.85 -20.89
CA ASP A 385 -12.61 -7.86 -21.66
C ASP A 385 -12.14 -7.23 -22.98
N THR A 386 -10.84 -6.98 -23.06
CA THR A 386 -10.17 -6.38 -24.24
C THR A 386 -10.35 -7.22 -25.50
N THR A 387 -10.76 -8.49 -25.42
CA THR A 387 -11.06 -9.31 -26.60
C THR A 387 -12.46 -9.05 -27.18
N THR A 388 -13.33 -8.38 -26.43
CA THR A 388 -14.74 -8.19 -26.80
C THR A 388 -15.19 -6.73 -26.85
N VAL A 389 -14.41 -5.81 -26.29
CA VAL A 389 -14.72 -4.39 -26.31
C VAL A 389 -14.75 -3.83 -27.72
N ASP A 390 -15.74 -3.00 -28.02
CA ASP A 390 -15.81 -2.28 -29.28
C ASP A 390 -14.73 -1.18 -29.29
N PRO A 391 -13.75 -1.21 -30.21
CA PRO A 391 -12.71 -0.20 -30.29
C PRO A 391 -13.25 1.22 -30.48
N ALA A 392 -14.45 1.37 -31.06
CA ALA A 392 -15.09 2.67 -31.22
C ALA A 392 -15.46 3.30 -29.86
N ILE A 393 -15.83 2.50 -28.86
CA ILE A 393 -16.11 2.97 -27.50
C ILE A 393 -14.82 3.47 -26.86
N VAL A 394 -13.73 2.69 -26.97
CA VAL A 394 -12.43 3.07 -26.41
C VAL A 394 -11.92 4.38 -27.03
N ARG A 395 -12.12 4.57 -28.34
CA ARG A 395 -11.74 5.83 -29.02
C ARG A 395 -12.59 7.03 -28.61
N GLU A 396 -13.87 6.81 -28.35
CA GLU A 396 -14.75 7.87 -27.82
C GLU A 396 -14.29 8.30 -26.42
N LEU A 397 -13.83 7.38 -25.58
CA LEU A 397 -13.24 7.71 -24.27
C LEU A 397 -11.95 8.52 -24.42
N ALA A 398 -11.03 8.14 -25.31
CA ALA A 398 -9.84 8.94 -25.60
C ALA A 398 -10.20 10.35 -26.08
N THR A 399 -11.26 10.49 -26.88
CA THR A 399 -11.74 11.80 -27.36
C THR A 399 -12.28 12.66 -26.21
N GLN A 400 -13.05 12.06 -25.30
CA GLN A 400 -13.56 12.75 -24.10
C GLN A 400 -12.41 13.16 -23.15
N LEU A 401 -11.40 12.32 -22.96
CA LEU A 401 -10.21 12.67 -22.17
C LEU A 401 -9.41 13.83 -22.79
N ARG A 402 -9.25 13.87 -24.12
CA ARG A 402 -8.65 15.05 -24.78
C ARG A 402 -9.48 16.30 -24.60
N ALA A 403 -10.81 16.20 -24.65
CA ALA A 403 -11.68 17.35 -24.41
C ALA A 403 -11.50 17.91 -22.98
N LEU A 404 -11.34 17.05 -21.97
CA LEU A 404 -10.99 17.49 -20.62
C LEU A 404 -9.61 18.17 -20.57
N GLY A 405 -8.64 17.66 -21.33
CA GLY A 405 -7.33 18.30 -21.49
C GLY A 405 -7.40 19.68 -22.16
N ASP A 406 -8.21 19.83 -23.21
CA ASP A 406 -8.48 21.09 -23.90
C ASP A 406 -9.15 22.11 -22.96
N ASP A 407 -10.15 21.67 -22.19
CA ASP A 407 -10.84 22.49 -21.19
C ASP A 407 -9.88 22.93 -20.08
N GLN A 408 -9.00 22.02 -19.60
CA GLN A 408 -7.98 22.36 -18.62
C GLN A 408 -6.95 23.36 -19.18
N ALA A 409 -6.53 23.19 -20.43
CA ALA A 409 -5.63 24.12 -21.10
C ALA A 409 -6.24 25.53 -21.24
N ALA A 410 -7.57 25.60 -21.42
CA ALA A 410 -8.33 26.84 -21.55
C ALA A 410 -8.77 27.46 -20.20
N SER A 411 -8.45 26.83 -19.06
CA SER A 411 -8.97 27.19 -17.73
C SER A 411 -8.45 28.52 -17.15
N ASN A 412 -7.45 29.15 -17.78
CA ASN A 412 -6.83 30.41 -17.33
C ASN A 412 -6.40 30.37 -15.84
N PRO A 413 -5.46 29.48 -15.45
CA PRO A 413 -5.00 29.38 -14.07
C PRO A 413 -4.42 30.71 -13.57
N PRO A 414 -4.50 30.99 -12.25
CA PRO A 414 -3.76 32.10 -11.65
C PRO A 414 -2.25 31.92 -11.87
N PRO A 415 -1.45 33.01 -11.88
CA PRO A 415 -0.01 32.93 -12.17
C PRO A 415 0.75 31.88 -11.36
N ALA A 416 0.40 31.70 -10.08
CA ALA A 416 1.04 30.70 -9.22
C ALA A 416 0.76 29.24 -9.64
N ALA A 417 -0.34 28.98 -10.36
CA ALA A 417 -0.78 27.62 -10.74
C ALA A 417 -0.48 27.25 -12.20
N VAL A 418 0.19 28.11 -12.98
CA VAL A 418 0.47 27.86 -14.41
C VAL A 418 1.28 26.58 -14.64
N GLU A 419 2.27 26.32 -13.79
CA GLU A 419 3.11 25.11 -13.89
C GLU A 419 2.28 23.85 -13.62
N LEU A 420 1.52 23.83 -12.53
CA LEU A 420 0.62 22.72 -12.19
C LEU A 420 -0.40 22.46 -13.31
N ASN A 421 -0.98 23.53 -13.87
CA ASN A 421 -1.90 23.43 -15.00
C ASN A 421 -1.25 22.78 -16.23
N THR A 422 -0.01 23.15 -16.53
CA THR A 422 0.74 22.59 -17.66
C THR A 422 0.99 21.10 -17.45
N LEU A 423 1.38 20.69 -16.24
CA LEU A 423 1.57 19.27 -15.89
C LEU A 423 0.26 18.48 -16.01
N MET A 424 -0.85 19.02 -15.50
CA MET A 424 -2.17 18.39 -15.62
C MET A 424 -2.61 18.23 -17.09
N THR A 425 -2.42 19.26 -17.92
CA THR A 425 -2.79 19.18 -19.34
C THR A 425 -1.91 18.18 -20.09
N GLU A 426 -0.58 18.33 -20.01
CA GLU A 426 0.35 17.59 -20.87
C GLU A 426 0.63 16.17 -20.36
N GLN A 427 0.84 16.02 -19.05
CA GLN A 427 1.30 14.76 -18.47
C GLN A 427 0.17 13.91 -17.89
N PHE A 428 -1.01 14.49 -17.62
CA PHE A 428 -2.19 13.72 -17.23
C PHE A 428 -3.15 13.53 -18.40
N TYR A 429 -3.92 14.57 -18.78
CA TYR A 429 -5.05 14.40 -19.70
C TYR A 429 -4.63 13.92 -21.09
N TYR A 430 -3.65 14.58 -21.72
CA TYR A 430 -3.21 14.17 -23.05
C TYR A 430 -2.46 12.84 -23.06
N ALA A 431 -1.58 12.62 -22.08
CA ALA A 431 -0.87 11.35 -21.97
C ALA A 431 -1.82 10.16 -21.74
N LEU A 432 -2.83 10.33 -20.87
CA LEU A 432 -3.85 9.32 -20.63
C LEU A 432 -4.73 9.09 -21.86
N ALA A 433 -5.15 10.16 -22.53
CA ALA A 433 -5.92 10.04 -23.77
C ALA A 433 -5.14 9.32 -24.88
N ASP A 434 -3.84 9.59 -25.03
CA ASP A 434 -2.97 8.94 -26.00
C ASP A 434 -2.78 7.45 -25.67
N ALA A 435 -2.66 7.10 -24.39
CA ALA A 435 -2.62 5.71 -23.96
C ALA A 435 -3.93 4.97 -24.28
N VAL A 436 -5.09 5.60 -24.03
CA VAL A 436 -6.40 5.02 -24.39
C VAL A 436 -6.56 4.88 -25.91
N ASP A 437 -6.08 5.84 -26.70
CA ASP A 437 -6.08 5.74 -28.17
C ASP A 437 -5.16 4.64 -28.70
N GLN A 438 -4.03 4.39 -28.03
CA GLN A 438 -3.16 3.27 -28.32
C GLN A 438 -3.88 1.94 -28.10
N ILE A 439 -4.65 1.81 -27.02
CA ILE A 439 -5.50 0.64 -26.78
C ILE A 439 -6.51 0.48 -27.92
N ALA A 440 -7.26 1.53 -28.25
CA ALA A 440 -8.25 1.49 -29.33
C ALA A 440 -7.64 1.05 -30.67
N THR A 441 -6.49 1.62 -31.04
CA THR A 441 -5.77 1.28 -32.28
C THR A 441 -5.35 -0.19 -32.31
N ALA A 442 -4.77 -0.68 -31.21
CA ALA A 442 -4.34 -2.05 -31.11
C ALA A 442 -5.51 -3.04 -31.19
N LEU A 443 -6.66 -2.71 -30.62
CA LEU A 443 -7.87 -3.52 -30.71
C LEU A 443 -8.40 -3.61 -32.16
N GLU A 444 -8.41 -2.51 -32.91
CA GLU A 444 -8.79 -2.50 -34.33
C GLU A 444 -7.89 -3.36 -35.21
N GLU A 445 -6.60 -3.40 -34.87
CA GLU A 445 -5.59 -4.22 -35.55
C GLU A 445 -5.64 -5.69 -35.13
N GLY A 446 -6.42 -6.05 -34.12
CA GLY A 446 -6.38 -7.38 -33.50
C GLY A 446 -5.03 -7.67 -32.81
N ASN A 447 -4.33 -6.63 -32.36
CA ASN A 447 -3.01 -6.69 -31.76
C ASN A 447 -3.12 -6.66 -30.21
N ALA A 448 -3.34 -7.83 -29.61
CA ALA A 448 -3.46 -7.94 -28.15
C ALA A 448 -2.25 -7.40 -27.38
N ALA A 449 -1.02 -7.62 -27.88
CA ALA A 449 0.20 -7.11 -27.26
C ALA A 449 0.25 -5.57 -27.27
N GLY A 450 -0.23 -4.94 -28.36
CA GLY A 450 -0.36 -3.49 -28.44
C GLY A 450 -1.40 -2.93 -27.46
N ALA A 451 -2.50 -3.65 -27.22
CA ALA A 451 -3.53 -3.25 -26.27
C ALA A 451 -3.01 -3.31 -24.83
N ILE A 452 -2.27 -4.38 -24.49
CA ILE A 452 -1.58 -4.51 -23.20
C ILE A 452 -0.56 -3.37 -23.01
N ALA A 453 0.24 -3.05 -24.04
CA ALA A 453 1.19 -1.94 -23.96
C ALA A 453 0.48 -0.60 -23.72
N GLY A 454 -0.67 -0.35 -24.36
CA GLY A 454 -1.49 0.84 -24.09
C GLY A 454 -2.03 0.90 -22.66
N GLN A 455 -2.44 -0.24 -22.09
CA GLN A 455 -2.85 -0.32 -20.68
C GLN A 455 -1.69 -0.01 -19.74
N MET A 456 -0.49 -0.54 -20.01
CA MET A 456 0.72 -0.22 -19.22
C MET A 456 1.10 1.27 -19.34
N SER A 457 0.94 1.89 -20.51
CA SER A 457 1.13 3.33 -20.68
C SER A 457 0.15 4.13 -19.83
N ALA A 458 -1.14 3.74 -19.79
CA ALA A 458 -2.14 4.39 -18.96
C ALA A 458 -1.81 4.26 -17.46
N GLN A 459 -1.38 3.08 -17.02
CA GLN A 459 -0.90 2.85 -15.65
C GLN A 459 0.35 3.69 -15.33
N SER A 460 1.27 3.84 -16.29
CA SER A 460 2.48 4.65 -16.08
C SER A 460 2.16 6.13 -15.93
N VAL A 461 1.17 6.65 -16.68
CA VAL A 461 0.68 8.02 -16.52
C VAL A 461 0.15 8.21 -15.10
N ILE A 462 -0.56 7.23 -14.57
CA ILE A 462 -1.09 7.28 -13.21
C ILE A 462 0.03 7.23 -12.18
N GLN A 463 0.95 6.27 -12.31
CA GLN A 463 2.06 6.07 -11.37
C GLN A 463 2.89 7.35 -11.23
N LEU A 464 3.05 8.12 -12.32
CA LEU A 464 3.75 9.40 -12.30
C LEU A 464 3.20 10.40 -11.27
N PHE A 465 1.90 10.35 -10.98
CA PHE A 465 1.25 11.21 -10.00
C PHE A 465 1.26 10.60 -8.59
N GLU A 466 1.20 9.28 -8.48
CA GLU A 466 1.36 8.58 -7.19
C GLU A 466 2.77 8.75 -6.62
N ASP A 467 3.79 8.70 -7.49
CA ASP A 467 5.20 8.86 -7.13
C ASP A 467 5.57 10.33 -6.81
N GLY A 468 4.61 11.25 -6.94
CA GLY A 468 4.78 12.67 -6.60
C GLY A 468 5.55 13.47 -7.64
N GLY A 469 6.79 13.09 -7.98
CA GLY A 469 7.55 13.63 -9.11
C GLY A 469 7.52 15.16 -9.30
N ALA A 470 7.34 15.61 -10.54
CA ALA A 470 7.22 17.03 -10.90
C ALA A 470 5.88 17.64 -10.43
N TYR A 471 4.86 16.81 -10.29
CA TYR A 471 3.54 17.23 -9.86
C TYR A 471 3.55 17.73 -8.41
N ASP A 472 4.14 16.96 -7.49
CA ASP A 472 4.31 17.33 -6.09
C ASP A 472 5.17 18.57 -5.94
N GLN A 473 6.23 18.72 -6.75
CA GLN A 473 7.03 19.94 -6.74
C GLN A 473 6.21 21.17 -7.12
N ALA A 474 5.36 21.06 -8.14
CA ALA A 474 4.47 22.15 -8.55
C ALA A 474 3.36 22.40 -7.51
N ALA A 475 2.80 21.36 -6.91
CA ALA A 475 1.77 21.47 -5.86
C ALA A 475 2.33 22.07 -4.57
N ASP A 476 3.56 21.72 -4.18
CA ASP A 476 4.27 22.28 -3.03
C ASP A 476 4.63 23.74 -3.28
N ALA A 477 5.11 24.06 -4.49
CA ALA A 477 5.38 25.44 -4.88
C ALA A 477 4.11 26.30 -4.81
N LEU A 478 2.97 25.76 -5.29
CA LEU A 478 1.68 26.43 -5.22
C LEU A 478 1.17 26.60 -3.78
N THR A 479 1.34 25.57 -2.95
CA THR A 479 0.97 25.62 -1.52
C THR A 479 1.81 26.65 -0.76
N LEU A 480 3.11 26.73 -1.08
CA LEU A 480 4.00 27.74 -0.51
C LEU A 480 3.64 29.16 -0.97
N ALA A 481 3.22 29.32 -2.23
CA ALA A 481 2.87 30.62 -2.81
C ALA A 481 1.50 31.14 -2.32
N CYS A 482 0.51 30.25 -2.16
CA CYS A 482 -0.89 30.60 -1.91
C CYS A 482 -1.52 29.83 -0.73
N PRO A 483 -0.94 29.86 0.49
CA PRO A 483 -1.34 28.98 1.59
C PRO A 483 -2.79 29.20 2.06
N ALA A 484 -3.30 30.44 2.01
CA ALA A 484 -4.66 30.75 2.45
C ALA A 484 -5.72 30.20 1.48
N GLU A 485 -5.49 30.36 0.19
CA GLU A 485 -6.34 29.85 -0.87
C GLU A 485 -6.30 28.32 -0.93
N ILE A 486 -5.14 27.69 -0.68
CA ILE A 486 -5.06 26.23 -0.58
C ILE A 486 -5.85 25.69 0.59
N GLN A 487 -5.75 26.34 1.77
CA GLN A 487 -6.58 25.97 2.91
C GLN A 487 -8.08 26.09 2.57
N GLN A 488 -8.48 27.20 1.94
CA GLN A 488 -9.87 27.41 1.55
C GLN A 488 -10.37 26.41 0.49
N LEU A 489 -9.50 26.01 -0.45
CA LEU A 489 -9.80 24.98 -1.43
C LEU A 489 -10.00 23.62 -0.75
N ASP A 490 -9.14 23.25 0.20
CA ASP A 490 -9.27 22.00 0.95
C ASP A 490 -10.54 21.96 1.80
N GLU A 491 -10.97 23.10 2.36
CA GLU A 491 -12.25 23.22 3.09
C GLU A 491 -13.50 23.12 2.19
N GLN A 492 -13.38 23.37 0.89
CA GLN A 492 -14.51 23.32 -0.05
C GLN A 492 -14.57 22.05 -0.89
N ALA A 493 -13.42 21.39 -1.10
CA ALA A 493 -13.31 20.19 -1.92
C ALA A 493 -13.33 18.88 -1.11
N GLY A 494 -13.16 18.96 0.22
CA GLY A 494 -13.47 17.87 1.16
C GLY A 494 -14.94 17.88 1.54
#